data_AF-A0A967ESJ5-F1
#
_entry.id   AF-A0A967ESJ5-F1
#
_cell.length_a   1.000
_cell.length_b   1.000
_cell.length_c   1.000
_cell.angle_alpha   90.00
_cell.angle_beta   90.00
_cell.angle_gamma   90.00
#
_symmetry.space_group_name_H-M   'P 1'
#
loop_
_entity.id
_entity.type
_entity.pdbx_description
1 polymer ?
#
loop_
_entity_poly.entity_id
_entity_poly.type
_entity_poly.pdbx_seq_one_letter_code
_entity_poly.pdbx_strand_id
1 'polypeptide(L)'
;MFEAIEYIEEEAAGLPTGAIHERAIGLFFTEVEAVLTARAARSSHWGRREYAWWVVRREGEQLASWIADSRSGREFVVDISKGRVVDLV
;
A
#
# COMPACT_ATOMS: atom_id res chain seq x y z
N MET A 1 16.24 -3.79 -4.19
CA MET A 1 15.79 -3.18 -2.92
C MET A 1 14.29 -3.41 -2.79
N PHE A 2 13.63 -2.88 -1.75
CA PHE A 2 12.17 -2.86 -1.63
C PHE A 2 11.66 -1.43 -1.78
N GLU A 3 10.66 -1.22 -2.62
CA GLU A 3 9.98 0.06 -2.76
C GLU A 3 8.69 0.06 -1.94
N ALA A 4 8.41 1.17 -1.27
CA ALA A 4 7.12 1.45 -0.68
C ALA A 4 6.47 2.61 -1.42
N ILE A 5 5.25 2.40 -1.88
CA ILE A 5 4.47 3.37 -2.66
C ILE A 5 3.13 3.56 -1.98
N GLU A 6 2.64 4.80 -1.97
CA GLU A 6 1.24 5.10 -1.73
C GLU A 6 0.57 5.59 -3.01
N TYR A 7 -0.71 5.28 -3.10
CA TYR A 7 -1.59 5.77 -4.13
C TYR A 7 -2.79 6.38 -3.42
N ILE A 8 -3.14 7.61 -3.79
CA ILE A 8 -4.27 8.34 -3.22
C ILE A 8 -5.22 8.67 -4.36
N GLU A 9 -6.45 8.21 -4.25
CA GLU A 9 -7.55 8.53 -5.15
C GLU A 9 -8.48 9.56 -4.50
N GLU A 10 -8.68 10.67 -5.21
CA GLU A 10 -9.57 11.73 -4.76
C GLU A 10 -11.04 11.25 -4.71
N GLU A 11 -11.79 11.78 -3.74
CA GLU A 11 -13.23 11.53 -3.60
C GLU A 11 -14.02 12.79 -3.97
N ALA A 12 -15.02 12.63 -4.84
CA ALA A 12 -16.01 13.65 -5.14
C ALA A 12 -17.42 13.09 -4.91
N ALA A 13 -18.25 13.82 -4.17
CA ALA A 13 -19.62 13.42 -3.85
C ALA A 13 -19.77 12.01 -3.23
N GLY A 14 -18.78 11.54 -2.45
CA GLY A 14 -18.82 10.23 -1.82
C GLY A 14 -18.27 9.09 -2.69
N LEU A 15 -17.81 9.37 -3.91
CA LEU A 15 -17.36 8.37 -4.87
C LEU A 15 -15.90 8.60 -5.28
N PRO A 16 -15.15 7.51 -5.55
CA PRO A 16 -13.84 7.60 -6.17
C PRO A 16 -13.93 8.28 -7.54
N THR A 17 -12.98 9.17 -7.83
CA THR A 17 -12.97 9.96 -9.06
C THR A 17 -12.20 9.32 -10.22
N GLY A 18 -11.39 8.30 -9.94
CA GLY A 18 -10.40 7.73 -10.86
C GLY A 18 -9.09 8.54 -10.93
N ALA A 19 -9.01 9.71 -10.29
CA ALA A 19 -7.80 10.53 -10.24
C ALA A 19 -6.85 9.98 -9.17
N ILE A 20 -5.91 9.13 -9.59
CA ILE A 20 -4.93 8.48 -8.72
C ILE A 20 -3.62 9.27 -8.72
N HIS A 21 -3.20 9.72 -7.54
CA HIS A 21 -1.89 10.31 -7.29
C HIS A 21 -0.97 9.25 -6.70
N GLU A 22 0.08 8.91 -7.42
CA GLU A 22 1.14 7.99 -6.97
C GLU A 22 2.28 8.77 -6.29
N ARG A 23 2.71 8.31 -5.12
CA ARG A 23 3.88 8.86 -4.42
C ARG A 23 4.76 7.75 -3.87
N ALA A 24 6.04 7.78 -4.23
CA ALA A 24 7.05 6.94 -3.59
C ALA A 24 7.24 7.38 -2.13
N ILE A 25 7.05 6.46 -1.19
CA ILE A 25 7.39 6.65 0.22
C ILE A 25 8.90 6.50 0.39
N GLY A 26 9.51 5.56 -0.32
CA GLY A 26 10.96 5.39 -0.33
C GLY A 26 11.42 4.04 -0.88
N LEU A 27 12.74 3.88 -0.88
CA LEU A 27 13.45 2.64 -1.19
C LEU A 27 14.20 2.15 0.06
N PHE A 28 14.08 0.87 0.35
CA PHE A 28 14.55 0.25 1.59
C PHE A 28 15.39 -1.00 1.28
N PHE A 29 16.32 -1.32 2.17
CA PHE A 29 17.15 -2.51 2.00
C PHE A 29 16.38 -3.79 2.34
N THR A 30 15.48 -3.72 3.31
CA THR A 30 14.68 -4.87 3.76
C THR A 30 13.19 -4.66 3.56
N GLU A 31 12.47 -5.77 3.36
CA GLU A 31 11.01 -5.76 3.26
C GLU A 31 10.36 -5.22 4.54
N VAL A 32 10.88 -5.62 5.69
CA VAL A 32 10.35 -5.24 7.01
C VAL A 32 10.39 -3.72 7.19
N GLU A 33 11.49 -3.05 6.82
CA GLU A 33 11.59 -1.59 6.87
C GLU A 33 10.58 -0.91 5.95
N ALA A 34 10.41 -1.42 4.73
CA ALA A 34 9.44 -0.90 3.78
C ALA A 34 8.01 -1.02 4.31
N VAL A 35 7.64 -2.19 4.85
CA VAL A 35 6.30 -2.45 5.43
C VAL A 35 6.05 -1.58 6.65
N LEU A 36 7.00 -1.47 7.58
CA LEU A 36 6.84 -0.61 8.76
C LEU A 36 6.66 0.86 8.38
N THR A 37 7.39 1.33 7.37
CA THR A 37 7.25 2.72 6.90
C THR A 37 5.92 2.93 6.18
N ALA A 38 5.49 1.98 5.35
CA ALA A 38 4.18 2.02 4.69
C ALA A 38 3.02 2.01 5.71
N ARG A 39 3.12 1.22 6.79
CA ARG A 39 2.18 1.24 7.91
C ARG A 39 2.13 2.60 8.61
N ALA A 40 3.28 3.23 8.84
CA ALA A 40 3.31 4.57 9.43
C ALA A 40 2.64 5.62 8.53
N ALA A 41 2.84 5.54 7.21
CA ALA A 41 2.14 6.38 6.24
C ALA A 41 0.62 6.14 6.28
N ARG A 42 0.19 4.88 6.34
CA ARG A 42 -1.21 4.49 6.53
C ARG A 42 -1.82 5.08 7.79
N SER A 43 -1.17 4.94 8.93
CA SER A 43 -1.65 5.51 10.20
C SER A 43 -1.78 7.04 10.12
N SER A 44 -0.88 7.70 9.38
CA SER A 44 -0.91 9.16 9.17
C SER A 44 -2.04 9.62 8.24
N HIS A 45 -2.60 8.71 7.43
CA HIS A 45 -3.76 8.96 6.56
C HIS A 45 -5.09 8.76 7.29
N TRP A 46 -5.08 8.34 8.56
CA TRP A 46 -6.31 8.09 9.31
C TRP A 46 -7.22 9.33 9.38
N GLY A 47 -8.52 9.12 9.16
CA GLY A 47 -9.54 10.17 9.19
C GLY A 47 -9.67 11.00 7.91
N ARG A 48 -8.84 10.74 6.90
CA ARG A 48 -8.98 11.32 5.55
C ARG A 48 -10.08 10.62 4.76
N ARG A 49 -10.71 11.34 3.84
CA ARG A 49 -11.83 10.81 3.04
C ARG A 49 -11.34 10.10 1.78
N GLU A 50 -10.21 10.58 1.25
CA GLU A 50 -9.56 10.05 0.07
C GLU A 50 -9.32 8.54 0.22
N TYR A 51 -9.61 7.80 -0.84
CA TYR A 51 -9.23 6.40 -0.91
C TYR A 51 -7.72 6.33 -1.06
N ALA A 52 -7.07 5.52 -0.24
CA ALA A 52 -5.65 5.25 -0.36
C ALA A 52 -5.34 3.76 -0.26
N TRP A 53 -4.29 3.36 -0.98
CA TRP A 53 -3.66 2.05 -0.90
C TRP A 53 -2.15 2.20 -0.79
N TRP A 54 -1.54 1.32 0.00
CA TRP A 54 -0.10 1.25 0.21
C TRP A 54 0.40 -0.08 -0.32
N VAL A 55 1.51 -0.04 -1.05
CA VAL A 55 2.11 -1.21 -1.69
C VAL A 55 3.58 -1.26 -1.32
N VAL A 56 4.04 -2.43 -0.90
CA VAL A 56 5.45 -2.77 -0.79
C VAL A 56 5.75 -3.88 -1.76
N ARG A 57 6.82 -3.73 -2.54
CA ARG A 57 7.29 -4.76 -3.47
C ARG A 57 8.79 -4.71 -3.61
N ARG A 58 9.38 -5.79 -4.13
CA ARG A 58 10.78 -5.75 -4.54
C ARG A 58 10.89 -4.89 -5.80
N GLU A 59 11.91 -4.05 -5.83
CA GLU A 59 12.17 -3.15 -6.95
C GLU A 59 12.23 -3.91 -8.29
N GLY A 60 11.41 -3.45 -9.25
CA GLY A 60 11.30 -4.06 -10.57
C GLY A 60 10.36 -5.28 -10.65
N GLU A 61 9.79 -5.74 -9.53
CA GLU A 61 8.76 -6.78 -9.54
C GLU A 61 7.37 -6.18 -9.80
N GLN A 62 6.51 -6.97 -10.45
CA GLN A 62 5.11 -6.59 -10.68
C GLN A 62 4.20 -6.97 -9.51
N LEU A 63 4.63 -7.89 -8.64
CA LEU A 63 3.85 -8.39 -7.52
C LEU A 63 4.25 -7.66 -6.24
N ALA A 64 3.24 -7.16 -5.52
CA ALA A 64 3.40 -6.63 -4.18
C ALA A 64 3.78 -7.76 -3.22
N SER A 65 4.73 -7.56 -2.32
CA SER A 65 4.90 -8.47 -1.19
C SER A 65 3.93 -8.13 -0.06
N TRP A 66 3.48 -6.88 0.03
CA TRP A 66 2.46 -6.42 0.98
C TRP A 66 1.60 -5.31 0.37
N ILE A 67 0.30 -5.31 0.69
CA ILE A 67 -0.68 -4.30 0.30
C ILE A 67 -1.66 -4.02 1.45
N ALA A 68 -2.05 -2.77 1.62
CA ALA A 68 -3.12 -2.38 2.54
C ALA A 68 -3.97 -1.26 1.95
N ASP A 69 -5.23 -1.17 2.38
CA ASP A 69 -6.13 -0.09 2.01
C ASP A 69 -6.64 0.71 3.22
N SER A 70 -7.11 1.92 2.92
CA SER A 70 -7.59 2.92 3.87
C SER A 70 -8.95 2.59 4.51
N ARG A 71 -9.74 1.67 3.95
CA ARG A 71 -11.16 1.49 4.31
C ARG A 71 -11.45 0.19 5.04
N SER A 72 -10.70 -0.87 4.78
CA SER A 72 -10.98 -2.19 5.32
C SER A 72 -10.31 -2.44 6.67
N GLY A 73 -9.28 -1.67 7.02
CA GLY A 73 -8.41 -1.97 8.16
C GLY A 73 -7.51 -3.19 7.94
N ARG A 74 -7.63 -3.89 6.80
CA ARG A 74 -6.91 -5.14 6.51
C ARG A 74 -5.54 -4.88 5.91
N GLU A 75 -4.71 -5.90 5.99
CA GLU A 75 -3.43 -5.99 5.31
C GLU A 75 -3.38 -7.33 4.57
N PHE A 76 -2.81 -7.32 3.37
CA PHE A 76 -2.62 -8.53 2.59
C PHE A 76 -1.15 -8.67 2.23
N VAL A 77 -0.62 -9.88 2.35
CA VAL A 77 0.72 -10.25 1.90
C VAL A 77 0.58 -11.15 0.69
N VAL A 78 1.31 -10.91 -0.38
CA VAL A 78 1.35 -11.88 -1.48
C VAL A 78 2.49 -12.85 -1.20
N ASP A 79 2.16 -14.12 -1.00
CA ASP A 79 3.12 -15.21 -1.01
C ASP A 79 3.56 -15.45 -2.47
N ILE A 80 4.65 -14.78 -2.86
CA ILE A 80 5.24 -14.83 -4.19
C ILE A 80 5.70 -16.26 -4.54
N SER A 81 6.06 -17.07 -3.56
CA SER A 81 6.48 -18.47 -3.77
C SER A 81 5.30 -19.38 -4.17
N LYS A 82 4.07 -18.97 -3.87
CA LYS A 82 2.84 -19.74 -4.12
C LYS A 82 1.86 -19.04 -5.05
N GLY A 83 2.13 -17.79 -5.44
CA GLY A 83 1.21 -16.96 -6.22
C GLY A 83 -0.14 -16.76 -5.52
N ARG A 84 -0.14 -16.59 -4.19
CA ARG A 84 -1.37 -16.47 -3.39
C ARG A 84 -1.36 -15.23 -2.50
N VAL A 85 -2.51 -14.61 -2.36
CA VAL A 85 -2.75 -13.51 -1.40
C VAL A 85 -3.08 -14.13 -0.04
N VAL A 86 -2.41 -13.67 1.02
CA VAL A 86 -2.60 -14.05 2.42
C VAL A 86 -3.16 -12.82 3.16
N ASP A 87 -4.35 -12.95 3.75
CA ASP A 87 -4.96 -11.91 4.59
C ASP A 87 -4.32 -11.97 5.99
N LEU A 88 -3.71 -10.86 6.43
CA LEU A 88 -3.17 -10.71 7.78
C LEU A 88 -4.23 -9.96 8.61
N VAL A 89 -5.01 -10.71 9.38
CA VAL A 89 -6.02 -10.18 10.31
C VAL A 89 -5.35 -9.55 11.53
#